data_AF-A0A2W6BL79-F1
#
_entry.id   AF-A0A2W6BL79-F1
#
_cell.length_a   1.000
_cell.length_b   1.000
_cell.length_c   1.000
_cell.angle_alpha   90.00
_cell.angle_beta   90.00
_cell.angle_gamma   90.00
#
_symmetry.space_group_name_H-M   'P 1'
#
loop_
_entity.id
_entity.type
_entity.pdbx_description
1 polymer ?
#
loop_
_entity_poly.entity_id
_entity_poly.type
_entity_poly.pdbx_seq_one_letter_code
_entity_poly.pdbx_strand_id
1 'polypeptide(L)'
;MHNAALTPPEQRVLGCLIEKRWTTPDAYPLSLNALRLACNQSTNRDPVTGYDEATVRDAAQRLCHYGLARLASSHTSRAIKYRHLAEEALGLERDELALLSIMLLRGPQTPGELKGRSERMAKLGSLADVERVLGTLTEHGYVQRLQRRPGQKEDRFEQLLGGEQEEADPEQDVAAPDGGEVADEQGSERARTLVGRVEALEAALAGLRADIESLQARSQPVNTSPPPGP
;
A
#
# COMPACT_ATOMS: atom_id res chain seq x y z
N MET A 1 -10.00 -11.49 -2.43
CA MET A 1 -9.38 -10.44 -1.61
C MET A 1 -9.08 -9.28 -2.53
N HIS A 2 -9.59 -8.08 -2.24
CA HIS A 2 -9.35 -6.89 -3.06
C HIS A 2 -7.92 -6.41 -2.81
N ASN A 3 -6.95 -6.94 -3.54
CA ASN A 3 -5.56 -6.48 -3.43
C ASN A 3 -5.40 -5.22 -4.29
N ALA A 4 -5.92 -4.09 -3.80
CA ALA A 4 -5.62 -2.80 -4.39
C ALA A 4 -4.14 -2.52 -4.17
N ALA A 5 -3.38 -2.34 -5.26
CA ALA A 5 -1.97 -1.99 -5.21
C ALA A 5 -1.79 -0.68 -4.43
N LEU A 6 -1.17 -0.75 -3.26
CA LEU A 6 -0.96 0.39 -2.38
C LEU A 6 0.11 1.31 -2.97
N THR A 7 -0.17 2.60 -3.02
CA THR A 7 0.83 3.61 -3.41
C THR A 7 1.93 3.75 -2.34
N PRO A 8 3.12 4.29 -2.67
CA PRO A 8 4.18 4.46 -1.67
C PRO A 8 3.76 5.26 -0.41
N PRO A 9 2.97 6.35 -0.51
CA PRO A 9 2.42 7.03 0.67
C PRO A 9 1.47 6.15 1.50
N GLU A 10 0.65 5.31 0.86
CA GLU A 10 -0.25 4.38 1.56
C GLU A 10 0.53 3.28 2.29
N GLN A 11 1.53 2.70 1.64
CA GLN A 11 2.44 1.72 2.26
C GLN A 11 3.14 2.34 3.47
N ARG A 12 3.66 3.56 3.32
CA ARG A 12 4.30 4.31 4.41
C ARG A 12 3.34 4.54 5.58
N VAL A 13 2.12 5.02 5.30
CA VAL A 13 1.11 5.28 6.34
C VAL A 13 0.72 4.00 7.06
N LEU A 14 0.46 2.92 6.32
CA LEU A 14 0.10 1.62 6.89
C LEU A 14 1.22 1.08 7.78
N GLY A 15 2.46 1.07 7.28
CA GLY A 15 3.63 0.66 8.04
C GLY A 15 3.81 1.49 9.32
N CYS A 16 3.60 2.81 9.26
CA CYS A 16 3.69 3.68 10.45
C CYS A 16 2.61 3.37 11.48
N LEU A 17 1.36 3.13 11.06
CA LEU A 17 0.28 2.78 11.98
C LEU A 17 0.56 1.45 12.68
N ILE A 18 1.04 0.45 11.95
CA ILE A 18 1.41 -0.86 12.49
C ILE A 18 2.59 -0.72 13.47
N GLU A 19 3.67 -0.02 13.07
CA GLU A 19 4.84 0.25 13.93
C GLU A 19 4.45 0.90 15.25
N LYS A 20 3.67 1.99 15.19
CA LYS A 20 3.35 2.78 16.37
C LYS A 20 2.35 2.11 17.31
N ARG A 21 1.57 1.12 16.86
CA ARG A 21 0.68 0.35 17.74
C ARG A 21 1.46 -0.36 18.85
N TRP A 22 2.62 -0.94 18.55
CA TRP A 22 3.40 -1.68 19.53
C TRP A 22 4.58 -0.90 20.11
N THR A 23 5.17 0.01 19.33
CA THR A 23 6.34 0.76 19.80
C THR A 23 5.98 1.99 20.64
N THR A 24 4.78 2.54 20.47
CA THR A 24 4.31 3.73 21.20
C THR A 24 2.81 3.63 21.53
N PRO A 25 2.38 2.64 22.34
CA PRO A 25 0.98 2.39 22.62
C PRO A 25 0.26 3.59 23.25
N ASP A 26 0.95 4.38 24.08
CA ASP A 26 0.38 5.57 24.75
C ASP A 26 -0.01 6.68 23.76
N ALA A 27 0.66 6.73 22.60
CA ALA A 27 0.38 7.70 21.54
C ALA A 27 -0.65 7.16 20.52
N TYR A 28 -0.99 5.87 20.57
CA TYR A 28 -1.87 5.21 19.62
C TYR A 28 -3.33 5.21 20.13
N PRO A 29 -4.35 5.49 19.29
CA PRO A 29 -4.31 5.78 17.86
C PRO A 29 -3.72 7.16 17.51
N LEU A 30 -3.09 7.26 16.35
CA LEU A 30 -2.32 8.46 15.96
C LEU A 30 -3.22 9.56 15.41
N SER A 31 -3.01 10.80 15.85
CA SER A 31 -3.56 11.97 15.15
C SER A 31 -2.93 12.14 13.77
N LEU A 32 -3.56 12.92 12.88
CA LEU A 32 -3.01 13.17 11.55
C LEU A 32 -1.58 13.75 11.59
N ASN A 33 -1.32 14.72 12.48
CA ASN A 33 0.02 15.28 12.62
C ASN A 33 1.03 14.26 13.18
N ALA A 34 0.63 13.44 14.16
CA ALA A 34 1.49 12.38 14.70
C ALA A 34 1.84 11.33 13.62
N LEU A 35 0.86 10.98 12.78
CA LEU A 35 1.05 10.08 11.65
C LEU A 35 2.00 10.69 10.60
N ARG A 36 1.84 11.96 10.24
CA ARG A 36 2.76 12.67 9.33
C ARG A 36 4.19 12.69 9.86
N LEU A 37 4.37 12.98 11.14
CA LEU A 37 5.68 12.94 11.79
C LEU A 37 6.27 11.52 11.78
N ALA A 38 5.45 10.48 11.96
CA ALA A 38 5.89 9.09 11.86
C ALA A 38 6.30 8.71 10.42
N CYS A 39 5.58 9.18 9.40
CA CYS A 39 5.90 8.92 8.00
C CYS A 39 7.26 9.51 7.61
N ASN A 40 7.60 10.69 8.14
CA ASN A 40 8.79 11.47 7.77
C ASN A 40 9.96 11.33 8.77
N GLN A 41 10.00 10.26 9.58
CA GLN A 41 11.14 10.04 10.48
C GLN A 41 12.42 9.79 9.67
N SER A 42 13.55 10.34 10.13
CA SER A 42 14.87 10.07 9.53
C SER A 42 15.44 8.70 9.88
N THR A 43 14.84 8.02 10.87
CA THR A 43 15.26 6.70 11.32
C THR A 43 14.18 5.67 11.02
N ASN A 44 14.59 4.44 10.71
CA ASN A 44 13.70 3.34 10.36
C ASN A 44 12.79 3.63 9.16
N ARG A 45 13.23 4.53 8.27
CA ARG A 45 12.60 4.82 6.99
C ARG A 45 13.65 4.70 5.90
N ASP A 46 13.28 4.02 4.83
CA ASP A 46 14.06 3.98 3.60
C ASP A 46 13.06 3.91 2.42
N PRO A 47 12.97 4.96 1.57
CA PRO A 47 13.65 6.24 1.68
C PRO A 47 13.08 7.14 2.79
N VAL A 48 13.88 8.11 3.26
CA VAL A 48 13.36 9.20 4.10
C VAL A 48 12.46 10.10 3.25
N THR A 49 11.26 10.42 3.74
CA THR A 49 10.25 11.20 3.00
C THR A 49 9.96 12.55 3.65
N GLY A 50 9.34 13.44 2.87
CA GLY A 50 8.83 14.73 3.32
C GLY A 50 7.36 14.94 2.96
N TYR A 51 6.49 13.95 3.24
CA TYR A 51 5.07 14.06 2.91
C TYR A 51 4.39 15.20 3.67
N ASP A 52 3.56 15.97 2.96
CA ASP A 52 2.72 17.00 3.54
C ASP A 52 1.47 16.41 4.22
N GLU A 53 0.70 17.27 4.88
CA GLU A 53 -0.49 16.82 5.61
C GLU A 53 -1.59 16.29 4.67
N ALA A 54 -1.72 16.87 3.46
CA ALA A 54 -2.71 16.46 2.47
C ALA A 54 -2.42 15.04 1.97
N THR A 55 -1.19 14.75 1.57
CA THR A 55 -0.74 13.43 1.10
C THR A 55 -1.00 12.35 2.15
N VAL A 56 -0.64 12.62 3.42
CA VAL A 56 -0.85 11.65 4.52
C VAL A 56 -2.34 11.46 4.81
N ARG A 57 -3.15 12.52 4.74
CA ARG A 57 -4.60 12.44 4.93
C ARG A 57 -5.25 11.58 3.85
N ASP A 58 -4.92 11.84 2.59
CA ASP A 58 -5.50 11.12 1.45
C ASP A 58 -5.12 9.64 1.48
N ALA A 59 -3.85 9.34 1.77
CA ALA A 59 -3.38 7.97 1.95
C ALA A 59 -4.11 7.26 3.11
N ALA A 60 -4.28 7.92 4.26
CA ALA A 60 -5.00 7.35 5.39
C ALA A 60 -6.49 7.12 5.09
N GLN A 61 -7.13 8.02 4.33
CA GLN A 61 -8.51 7.86 3.89
C GLN A 61 -8.67 6.71 2.91
N ARG A 62 -7.76 6.55 1.94
CA ARG A 62 -7.75 5.39 1.02
C ARG A 62 -7.56 4.08 1.77
N LEU A 63 -6.66 4.03 2.75
CA LEU A 63 -6.53 2.85 3.63
C LEU A 63 -7.81 2.56 4.43
N CYS A 64 -8.56 3.60 4.83
CA CYS A 64 -9.88 3.39 5.46
C CYS A 64 -10.89 2.79 4.46
N HIS A 65 -10.88 3.26 3.22
CA HIS A 65 -11.71 2.70 2.15
C HIS A 65 -11.37 1.23 1.85
N TYR A 66 -10.08 0.87 1.87
CA TYR A 66 -9.62 -0.51 1.71
C TYR A 66 -9.84 -1.40 2.94
N GLY A 67 -10.35 -0.85 4.04
CA GLY A 67 -10.54 -1.59 5.29
C GLY A 67 -9.24 -1.89 6.05
N LEU A 68 -8.11 -1.30 5.66
CA LEU A 68 -6.80 -1.48 6.29
C LEU A 68 -6.57 -0.52 7.47
N ALA A 69 -7.36 0.55 7.56
CA ALA A 69 -7.37 1.50 8.66
C ALA A 69 -8.80 1.91 9.03
N ARG A 70 -8.95 2.59 10.17
CA ARG A 70 -10.20 3.27 10.52
C ARG A 70 -9.95 4.50 11.39
N LEU A 71 -10.95 5.36 11.43
CA LEU A 71 -11.02 6.43 12.42
C LEU A 71 -11.24 5.84 13.81
N ALA A 72 -10.55 6.40 14.80
CA ALA A 72 -10.61 6.01 16.21
C ALA A 72 -10.80 7.22 17.13
N SER A 73 -11.30 8.33 16.59
CA SER A 73 -11.67 9.51 17.36
C SER A 73 -12.83 9.18 18.29
N SER A 74 -12.68 9.46 19.58
CA SER A 74 -13.81 9.45 20.51
C SER A 74 -14.71 10.66 20.27
N HIS A 75 -16.00 10.55 20.61
CA HIS A 75 -16.96 11.65 20.49
C HIS A 75 -16.54 12.93 21.25
N THR A 76 -15.63 12.81 22.23
CA THR A 76 -15.10 13.90 23.05
C THR A 76 -13.78 14.48 22.52
N SER A 77 -13.11 13.84 21.56
CA SER A 77 -11.82 14.29 21.04
C SER A 77 -12.01 15.10 19.75
N ARG A 78 -11.52 16.34 19.75
CA ARG A 78 -11.57 17.24 18.58
C ARG A 78 -10.62 16.83 17.45
N ALA A 79 -9.62 15.99 17.72
CA ALA A 79 -8.62 15.59 16.73
C ALA A 79 -8.99 14.25 16.08
N ILE A 80 -8.96 14.21 14.75
CA ILE A 80 -9.12 12.96 14.00
C ILE A 80 -7.93 12.04 14.28
N LYS A 81 -8.21 10.81 14.72
CA LYS A 81 -7.20 9.77 14.98
C LYS A 81 -7.42 8.54 14.11
N TYR A 82 -6.33 7.89 13.73
CA TYR A 82 -6.29 6.70 12.87
C TYR A 82 -5.69 5.50 13.61
N ARG A 83 -6.28 4.32 13.38
CA ARG A 83 -5.72 3.01 13.75
C ARG A 83 -5.72 2.09 12.55
N HIS A 84 -4.76 1.17 12.45
CA HIS A 84 -4.81 0.10 11.47
C HIS A 84 -5.85 -0.98 11.86
N LEU A 85 -6.29 -1.72 10.86
CA LEU A 85 -7.08 -2.95 10.93
C LEU A 85 -6.38 -4.12 10.21
N ALA A 86 -5.09 -3.96 9.89
CA ALA A 86 -4.30 -4.92 9.12
C ALA A 86 -4.31 -6.37 9.67
N GLU A 87 -4.47 -6.58 10.98
CA GLU A 87 -4.57 -7.94 11.56
C GLU A 87 -5.78 -8.69 10.97
N GLU A 88 -6.96 -8.07 11.11
CA GLU A 88 -8.23 -8.62 10.64
C GLU A 88 -8.30 -8.59 9.10
N ALA A 89 -7.86 -7.51 8.48
CA ALA A 89 -8.00 -7.29 7.04
C ALA A 89 -7.08 -8.18 6.20
N LEU A 90 -5.89 -8.54 6.71
CA LEU A 90 -4.92 -9.39 6.02
C LEU A 90 -4.90 -10.82 6.58
N GLY A 91 -5.59 -11.10 7.69
CA GLY A 91 -5.52 -12.39 8.36
C GLY A 91 -4.11 -12.70 8.86
N LEU A 92 -3.42 -11.69 9.40
CA LEU A 92 -2.03 -11.78 9.84
C LEU A 92 -1.94 -11.56 11.35
N GLU A 93 -1.12 -12.38 12.00
CA GLU A 93 -0.81 -12.23 13.42
C GLU A 93 0.31 -11.18 13.60
N ARG A 94 0.63 -10.91 14.87
CA ARG A 94 1.56 -9.85 15.27
C ARG A 94 2.95 -10.00 14.64
N ASP A 95 3.48 -11.22 14.58
CA ASP A 95 4.83 -11.48 14.14
C ASP A 95 4.96 -11.23 12.63
N GLU A 96 3.98 -11.69 11.85
CA GLU A 96 3.83 -11.47 10.41
C GLU A 96 3.72 -9.97 10.11
N LEU A 97 2.82 -9.26 10.82
CA LEU A 97 2.67 -7.82 10.63
C LEU A 97 3.92 -7.03 11.03
N ALA A 98 4.65 -7.49 12.04
CA ALA A 98 5.91 -6.84 12.42
C ALA A 98 6.92 -6.91 11.25
N LEU A 99 7.13 -8.09 10.67
CA LEU A 99 8.03 -8.23 9.52
C LEU A 99 7.54 -7.46 8.30
N LEU A 100 6.25 -7.57 7.97
CA LEU A 100 5.64 -6.88 6.84
C LEU A 100 5.77 -5.36 6.97
N SER A 101 5.52 -4.80 8.15
CA SER A 101 5.64 -3.36 8.39
C SER A 101 7.07 -2.85 8.22
N ILE A 102 8.08 -3.63 8.58
CA ILE A 102 9.48 -3.24 8.38
C ILE A 102 9.78 -3.15 6.88
N MET A 103 9.30 -4.11 6.08
CA MET A 103 9.48 -4.07 4.63
C MET A 103 8.70 -2.93 3.98
N LEU A 104 7.48 -2.60 4.48
CA LEU A 104 6.74 -1.41 4.03
C LEU A 104 7.47 -0.10 4.34
N LEU A 105 8.27 -0.06 5.41
CA LEU A 105 8.97 1.14 5.85
C LEU A 105 10.38 1.27 5.29
N ARG A 106 11.00 0.16 4.88
CA ARG A 106 12.44 0.08 4.56
C ARG A 106 12.78 -0.71 3.29
N GLY A 107 11.79 -1.17 2.53
CA GLY A 107 12.00 -1.94 1.31
C GLY A 107 12.50 -3.37 1.55
N PRO A 108 13.24 -3.98 0.60
CA PRO A 108 13.70 -5.36 0.70
C PRO A 108 14.78 -5.61 1.76
N GLN A 109 14.56 -6.63 2.59
CA GLN A 109 15.31 -6.88 3.84
C GLN A 109 15.86 -8.30 3.94
N THR A 110 17.01 -8.51 4.58
CA THR A 110 17.46 -9.88 4.92
C THR A 110 16.78 -10.39 6.20
N PRO A 111 16.68 -11.72 6.42
CA PRO A 111 16.17 -12.29 7.66
C PRO A 111 16.91 -11.78 8.92
N GLY A 112 18.23 -11.60 8.83
CA GLY A 112 19.04 -11.08 9.93
C GLY A 112 18.67 -9.64 10.31
N GLU A 113 18.46 -8.78 9.30
CA GLU A 113 18.01 -7.40 9.54
C GLU A 113 16.60 -7.34 10.10
N LEU A 114 15.69 -8.18 9.58
CA LEU A 114 14.31 -8.29 10.05
C LEU A 114 14.27 -8.70 11.53
N LYS A 115 15.10 -9.67 11.93
CA LYS A 115 15.22 -10.07 13.33
C LYS A 115 15.55 -8.89 14.24
N GLY A 116 16.61 -8.14 13.91
CA GLY A 116 17.05 -7.01 14.75
C GLY A 116 16.08 -5.83 14.73
N ARG A 117 15.45 -5.54 13.59
CA ARG A 117 14.55 -4.38 13.44
C ARG A 117 13.16 -4.63 14.03
N SER A 118 12.74 -5.88 14.15
CA SER A 118 11.43 -6.26 14.71
C SER A 118 11.37 -6.33 16.22
N GLU A 119 12.49 -6.32 16.95
CA GLU A 119 12.53 -6.62 18.41
C GLU A 119 11.57 -5.78 19.27
N ARG A 120 11.33 -4.51 18.91
CA ARG A 120 10.39 -3.63 19.64
C ARG A 120 8.92 -3.88 19.30
N MET A 121 8.65 -4.54 18.18
CA MET A 121 7.32 -4.87 17.66
C MET A 121 6.94 -6.30 17.99
N ALA A 122 7.82 -7.26 17.76
CA ALA A 122 7.65 -8.70 17.98
C ALA A 122 8.99 -9.33 18.41
N LYS A 123 8.95 -10.24 19.39
CA LYS A 123 10.16 -10.91 19.91
C LYS A 123 10.32 -12.29 19.27
N LEU A 124 10.97 -12.32 18.10
CA LEU A 124 11.29 -13.57 17.40
C LEU A 124 12.55 -14.20 18.02
N GLY A 125 12.42 -15.43 18.51
CA GLY A 125 13.44 -16.10 19.32
C GLY A 125 14.73 -16.42 18.57
N SER A 126 14.61 -16.79 17.29
CA SER A 126 15.73 -17.24 16.45
C SER A 126 15.59 -16.76 15.00
N LEU A 127 16.66 -16.91 14.21
CA LEU A 127 16.59 -16.66 12.77
C LEU A 127 15.64 -17.64 12.07
N ALA A 128 15.56 -18.89 12.56
CA ALA A 128 14.62 -19.89 12.05
C ALA A 128 13.16 -19.48 12.28
N ASP A 129 12.84 -18.79 13.38
CA ASP A 129 11.51 -18.24 13.61
C ASP A 129 11.15 -17.15 12.58
N VAL A 130 12.11 -16.28 12.24
CA VAL A 130 11.93 -15.27 11.19
C VAL A 130 11.66 -15.92 9.84
N GLU A 131 12.45 -16.93 9.46
CA GLU A 131 12.26 -17.66 8.20
C GLU A 131 10.91 -18.39 8.14
N ARG A 132 10.44 -18.97 9.24
CA ARG A 132 9.11 -19.59 9.33
C ARG A 132 7.99 -18.56 9.12
N VAL A 133 8.09 -17.39 9.75
CA VAL A 133 7.12 -16.30 9.58
C VAL A 133 7.15 -15.76 8.14
N LEU A 134 8.34 -15.63 7.54
CA LEU A 134 8.48 -15.25 6.13
C LEU A 134 7.92 -16.30 5.17
N GLY A 135 8.06 -17.59 5.49
CA GLY A 135 7.41 -18.68 4.77
C GLY A 135 5.89 -18.52 4.77
N THR A 136 5.31 -18.26 5.94
CA THR A 136 3.85 -18.02 6.09
C THR A 136 3.40 -16.81 5.27
N LEU A 137 4.15 -15.70 5.34
CA LEU A 137 3.88 -14.50 4.54
C LEU A 137 3.99 -14.73 3.02
N THR A 138 4.90 -15.61 2.60
CA THR A 138 5.08 -16.00 1.19
C THR A 138 3.91 -16.85 0.72
N GLU A 139 3.47 -17.82 1.53
CA GLU A 139 2.29 -18.65 1.24
C GLU A 139 1.01 -17.81 1.14
N HIS A 140 0.89 -16.77 1.95
CA HIS A 140 -0.21 -15.81 1.89
C HIS A 140 -0.11 -14.81 0.72
N GLY A 141 1.02 -14.79 0.00
CA GLY A 141 1.23 -13.89 -1.14
C GLY A 141 1.51 -12.43 -0.76
N TYR A 142 1.93 -12.17 0.47
CA TYR A 142 2.27 -10.81 0.93
C TYR A 142 3.75 -10.46 0.78
N VAL A 143 4.61 -11.48 0.61
CA VAL A 143 6.06 -11.33 0.55
C VAL A 143 6.62 -12.28 -0.51
N GLN A 144 7.68 -11.87 -1.19
CA GLN A 144 8.47 -12.74 -2.05
C GLN A 144 9.93 -12.75 -1.63
N ARG A 145 10.60 -13.87 -1.91
CA ARG A 145 12.06 -14.00 -1.76
C ARG A 145 12.73 -13.58 -3.06
N LEU A 146 13.57 -12.56 -2.99
CA LEU A 146 14.38 -12.08 -4.10
C LEU A 146 15.62 -12.95 -4.28
N GLN A 147 16.00 -13.21 -5.54
CA GLN A 147 17.24 -13.92 -5.85
C GLN A 147 18.46 -13.09 -5.46
N ARG A 148 19.55 -13.79 -5.12
CA ARG A 148 20.80 -13.17 -4.72
C ARG A 148 21.38 -12.35 -5.86
N ARG A 149 21.69 -11.08 -5.60
CA ARG A 149 22.57 -10.30 -6.47
C ARG A 149 24.01 -10.83 -6.37
N PRO A 150 24.80 -10.80 -7.46
CA PRO A 150 26.21 -11.17 -7.42
C PRO A 150 26.94 -10.43 -6.29
N GLY A 151 27.55 -11.17 -5.36
CA GLY A 151 28.27 -10.61 -4.20
C GLY A 151 27.50 -10.52 -2.88
N GLN A 152 26.18 -10.76 -2.85
CA GLN A 152 25.43 -10.87 -1.59
C GLN A 152 25.31 -12.32 -1.10
N LYS A 153 25.60 -12.53 0.20
CA LYS A 153 25.60 -13.86 0.83
C LYS A 153 24.23 -14.30 1.35
N GLU A 154 23.28 -13.39 1.50
CA GLU A 154 21.96 -13.63 2.11
C GLU A 154 20.83 -13.29 1.13
N ASP A 155 19.75 -14.05 1.23
CA ASP A 155 18.51 -13.79 0.47
C ASP A 155 17.79 -12.56 1.07
N ARG A 156 17.10 -11.79 0.22
CA ARG A 156 16.26 -10.67 0.66
C ARG A 156 14.80 -10.98 0.43
N PHE A 157 13.95 -10.38 1.24
CA PHE A 157 12.51 -10.50 1.15
C PHE A 157 11.89 -9.13 0.90
N GLU A 158 10.91 -9.09 0.02
CA GLU A 158 10.20 -7.89 -0.40
C GLU A 158 8.70 -8.09 -0.24
N GLN A 159 8.00 -7.04 0.20
CA GLN A 159 6.54 -7.05 0.35
C GLN A 159 5.82 -6.81 -1.00
N LEU A 160 4.62 -7.37 -1.16
CA LEU A 160 3.86 -7.36 -2.42
C LEU A 160 2.58 -6.52 -2.39
N LEU A 161 2.33 -5.77 -1.32
CA LEU A 161 1.15 -4.90 -1.19
C LEU A 161 1.18 -3.70 -2.16
N GLY A 162 2.33 -3.41 -2.79
CA GLY A 162 2.46 -2.39 -3.82
C GLY A 162 1.98 -2.80 -5.22
N GLY A 163 1.59 -4.06 -5.41
CA GLY A 163 1.37 -4.64 -6.73
C GLY A 163 2.68 -4.95 -7.47
N GLU A 164 2.58 -5.55 -8.66
CA GLU A 164 3.70 -5.70 -9.59
C GLU A 164 4.12 -4.31 -10.10
N GLN A 165 4.96 -3.63 -9.33
CA GLN A 165 5.73 -2.53 -9.88
C GLN A 165 6.74 -3.16 -10.83
N GLU A 166 6.53 -2.99 -12.14
CA GLU A 166 7.55 -3.19 -13.17
C GLU A 166 8.86 -2.65 -12.60
N GLU A 167 9.84 -3.54 -12.42
CA GLU A 167 11.13 -3.25 -11.79
C GLU A 167 11.68 -1.95 -12.39
N ALA A 168 11.59 -0.86 -11.63
CA ALA A 168 12.35 0.33 -11.91
C ALA A 168 13.80 -0.06 -11.61
N ASP A 169 14.50 -0.47 -12.67
CA ASP A 169 15.91 -0.79 -12.68
C ASP A 169 16.68 0.33 -11.95
N PRO A 170 17.36 0.05 -10.82
CA PRO A 170 18.01 1.09 -10.03
C PRO A 170 19.32 1.62 -10.66
N GLU A 171 19.52 1.46 -11.98
CA GLU A 171 20.71 1.96 -12.70
C GLU A 171 20.54 3.37 -13.30
N GLN A 172 19.75 4.25 -12.67
CA GLN A 172 19.84 5.68 -12.99
C GLN A 172 20.04 6.50 -11.72
N ASP A 173 21.18 6.23 -11.06
CA ASP A 173 21.82 7.23 -10.23
C ASP A 173 22.52 8.27 -11.11
N VAL A 174 22.48 9.49 -10.60
CA VAL A 174 22.77 10.77 -11.25
C VAL A 174 24.14 10.87 -11.92
N ALA A 175 24.14 11.18 -13.21
CA ALA A 175 25.23 11.91 -13.85
C ALA A 175 24.67 12.89 -14.91
N ALA A 176 24.45 14.14 -14.51
CA ALA A 176 24.60 15.25 -15.45
C ALA A 176 26.12 15.48 -15.62
N PRO A 177 26.64 15.71 -16.84
CA PRO A 177 26.36 16.98 -17.52
C PRO A 177 26.23 16.94 -19.06
N ASP A 178 25.54 17.97 -19.55
CA ASP A 178 25.69 18.71 -20.82
C ASP A 178 25.54 18.03 -22.19
N GLY A 179 24.54 18.54 -22.95
CA GLY A 179 24.55 18.68 -24.42
C GLY A 179 24.34 17.44 -25.29
N GLY A 180 23.19 17.38 -25.99
CA GLY A 180 23.09 16.63 -27.25
C GLY A 180 21.75 15.92 -27.48
N GLU A 181 20.96 16.45 -28.40
CA GLU A 181 19.65 15.98 -28.88
C GLU A 181 19.63 14.51 -29.32
N VAL A 182 19.10 13.60 -28.51
CA VAL A 182 18.48 12.32 -28.93
C VAL A 182 17.67 11.72 -27.77
N ALA A 183 16.50 12.28 -27.46
CA ALA A 183 15.59 11.71 -26.45
C ALA A 183 14.10 11.85 -26.78
N ASP A 184 13.73 12.36 -27.97
CA ASP A 184 12.34 12.72 -28.27
C ASP A 184 11.48 11.53 -28.77
N GLU A 185 12.08 10.51 -29.38
CA GLU A 185 11.30 9.41 -29.98
C GLU A 185 10.69 8.46 -28.94
N GLN A 186 11.45 8.10 -27.90
CA GLN A 186 10.97 7.19 -26.84
C GLN A 186 9.92 7.86 -25.93
N GLY A 187 10.04 9.17 -25.71
CA GLY A 187 9.03 9.95 -24.99
C GLY A 187 7.73 10.07 -25.79
N SER A 188 7.85 10.31 -27.10
CA SER A 188 6.69 10.38 -28.01
C SER A 188 5.97 9.03 -28.12
N GLU A 189 6.70 7.92 -28.17
CA GLU A 189 6.11 6.57 -28.28
C GLU A 189 5.41 6.14 -26.97
N ARG A 190 5.99 6.46 -25.81
CA ARG A 190 5.34 6.26 -24.50
C ARG A 190 4.08 7.12 -24.37
N ALA A 191 4.13 8.39 -24.79
CA ALA A 191 2.97 9.27 -24.78
C ALA A 191 1.85 8.75 -25.68
N ARG A 192 2.16 8.30 -26.91
CA ARG A 192 1.18 7.70 -27.84
C ARG A 192 0.56 6.43 -27.27
N THR A 193 1.37 5.58 -26.64
CA THR A 193 0.90 4.35 -25.99
C THR A 193 -0.05 4.65 -24.82
N LEU A 194 0.28 5.65 -24.01
CA LEU A 194 -0.57 6.08 -22.89
C LEU A 194 -1.89 6.69 -23.38
N VAL A 195 -1.85 7.54 -24.41
CA VAL A 195 -3.05 8.12 -25.02
C VAL A 195 -3.97 7.02 -25.58
N GLY A 196 -3.43 6.04 -26.31
CA GLY A 196 -4.23 4.93 -26.81
C GLY A 196 -4.86 4.07 -25.70
N ARG A 197 -4.15 3.88 -24.57
CA ARG A 197 -4.71 3.19 -23.40
C ARG A 197 -5.83 3.99 -22.74
N VAL A 198 -5.69 5.32 -22.65
CA VAL A 198 -6.75 6.18 -22.11
C VAL A 198 -7.99 6.12 -22.99
N GLU A 199 -7.86 6.25 -24.31
CA GLU A 199 -8.98 6.17 -25.24
C GLU A 199 -9.71 4.81 -25.17
N ALA A 200 -8.96 3.71 -25.08
CA ALA A 200 -9.53 2.38 -24.94
C ALA A 200 -10.30 2.20 -23.61
N LEU A 201 -9.76 2.75 -22.51
CA LEU A 201 -10.42 2.71 -21.20
C LEU A 201 -11.67 3.59 -21.16
N GLU A 202 -11.64 4.76 -21.78
CA GLU A 202 -12.81 5.64 -21.90
C GLU A 202 -13.92 4.98 -22.71
N ALA A 203 -13.59 4.31 -23.82
CA ALA A 203 -14.55 3.53 -24.60
C ALA A 203 -15.15 2.36 -23.79
N ALA A 204 -14.32 1.63 -23.05
CA ALA A 204 -14.79 0.54 -22.19
C ALA A 204 -15.72 1.04 -21.07
N LEU A 205 -15.41 2.19 -20.46
CA LEU A 205 -16.25 2.82 -19.45
C LEU A 205 -17.58 3.32 -20.04
N ALA A 206 -17.57 3.87 -21.25
CA ALA A 206 -18.80 4.26 -21.94
C ALA A 206 -19.70 3.04 -22.21
N GLY A 207 -19.13 1.92 -22.66
CA GLY A 207 -19.86 0.66 -22.85
C GLY A 207 -20.47 0.12 -21.56
N LEU A 208 -19.69 0.03 -20.49
CA LEU A 208 -20.16 -0.44 -19.18
C LEU A 208 -21.28 0.44 -18.61
N ARG A 209 -21.20 1.77 -18.80
CA ARG A 209 -22.28 2.68 -18.37
C ARG A 209 -23.58 2.43 -19.13
N ALA A 210 -23.50 2.21 -20.45
CA ALA A 210 -24.67 1.89 -21.28
C ALA A 210 -25.29 0.53 -20.88
N ASP A 211 -24.46 -0.47 -20.58
CA ASP A 211 -24.93 -1.78 -20.12
C ASP A 211 -25.66 -1.70 -18.78
N ILE A 212 -25.13 -0.90 -17.84
CA ILE A 212 -25.76 -0.64 -16.55
C ILE A 212 -27.11 0.06 -16.75
N GLU A 213 -27.19 1.07 -17.61
CA GLU A 213 -28.44 1.77 -17.91
C GLU A 213 -29.50 0.83 -18.52
N SER A 214 -29.08 -0.03 -19.44
CA SER A 214 -29.93 -1.07 -20.05
C SER A 214 -30.44 -2.11 -19.03
N LEU A 215 -29.62 -2.50 -18.05
CA LEU A 215 -30.03 -3.40 -16.97
C LEU A 215 -30.99 -2.71 -15.98
N GLN A 216 -30.79 -1.43 -15.68
CA GLN A 216 -31.69 -0.65 -14.84
C GLN A 216 -33.05 -0.44 -15.52
N ALA A 217 -33.08 -0.16 -16.82
CA ALA A 217 -34.32 -0.03 -17.59
C ALA A 217 -35.13 -1.34 -17.61
N ARG A 218 -34.45 -2.50 -17.69
CA ARG A 218 -35.09 -3.83 -17.66
C ARG A 218 -35.63 -4.24 -16.29
N SER A 219 -35.14 -3.64 -15.20
CA SER A 219 -35.52 -4.01 -13.84
C SER A 219 -36.63 -3.14 -13.23
N GLN A 220 -37.17 -2.14 -13.95
CA GLN A 220 -38.33 -1.39 -13.48
C GLN A 220 -39.63 -2.22 -13.63
N PRO A 221 -40.40 -2.44 -12.54
CA PRO A 221 -41.67 -3.15 -12.63
C PRO A 221 -42.72 -2.30 -13.36
N VAL A 222 -43.40 -2.90 -14.34
CA VAL A 222 -44.58 -2.33 -14.99
C VAL A 222 -45.67 -2.15 -13.93
N ASN A 223 -45.91 -0.90 -13.52
CA ASN A 223 -47.00 -0.53 -12.63
C ASN A 223 -48.34 -0.75 -13.36
N THR A 224 -48.91 -1.95 -13.21
CA THR A 224 -50.26 -2.27 -13.67
C THR A 224 -51.24 -1.88 -12.57
N SER A 225 -51.72 -0.65 -12.63
CA SER A 225 -52.84 -0.20 -11.79
C SER A 225 -54.12 -0.93 -12.22
N PRO A 226 -54.88 -1.56 -11.31
CA PRO A 226 -56.11 -2.25 -11.69
C PRO A 226 -57.21 -1.24 -12.03
N PRO A 227 -58.15 -1.56 -12.95
CA PRO A 227 -59.22 -0.65 -13.31
C PRO A 227 -60.19 -0.45 -12.14
N PRO A 228 -60.82 0.73 -12.00
CA PRO A 228 -61.84 0.94 -10.98
C PRO A 228 -63.06 0.04 -11.28
N GLY A 229 -63.39 -0.84 -10.33
CA GLY A 229 -64.62 -1.64 -10.34
C GLY A 229 -65.88 -0.80 -10.04
N PRO A 230 -67.06 -1.36 -10.31
CA PRO A 230 -68.29 -0.64 -10.68
C PRO A 230 -68.87 0.31 -9.63
#